data_AF-A0A933QAN5-F1
#
_entry.id   AF-A0A933QAN5-F1
#
_cell.length_a   1.000
_cell.length_b   1.000
_cell.length_c   1.000
_cell.angle_alpha   90.00
_cell.angle_beta   90.00
_cell.angle_gamma   90.00
#
_symmetry.space_group_name_H-M   'P 1'
#
loop_
_entity.id
_entity.type
_entity.pdbx_description
1 polymer ?
#
loop_
_entity_poly.entity_id
_entity_poly.type
_entity_poly.pdbx_seq_one_letter_code
_entity_poly.pdbx_strand_id
1 'polypeptide(L)'
;MGQFPESKEKSLSANNRKPRTLLILFIFSILVIGLIVGLKLAGTRQEIRKKAAGGGVTLSISPGDISAAINETFTVGVTVDTGDETVSAAELHLNYDQAKLEAQSITPGNFLPTEIVKGRVGDGSASIILGSEMVEVSPGQFEARPKKGSGILATIAFRTLTPSSSQINFASSTQIAAIGKSENVLQSTNPAQVTVNPPSTDTPIPTPTSIPPTETPVPTNTPIPTITPVPTDIQTATPPPTSPTCAEPPPCVNATPPCPLNTPPSGWCPVTPMPTIIPTATPVVEPTLTTSSCSRKGEGDANCDGSVDGIDYSIWLNSQCNPGAGQTCDHLQADFDADGKVNDDDYKIWFNNRAL
;
A
#
# COMPACT_ATOMS: atom_id res chain seq x y z
N MET A 1 104.90 -32.84 -67.44
CA MET A 1 104.37 -34.12 -66.92
C MET A 1 103.44 -33.80 -65.76
N GLY A 2 102.21 -34.28 -65.62
CA GLY A 2 101.44 -35.27 -66.37
C GLY A 2 100.18 -35.62 -65.55
N GLN A 3 99.14 -36.07 -66.26
CA GLN A 3 98.00 -36.88 -65.80
C GLN A 3 96.91 -36.24 -64.90
N PHE A 4 95.77 -35.96 -65.55
CA PHE A 4 94.45 -36.33 -64.99
C PHE A 4 94.43 -37.85 -64.74
N PRO A 5 93.77 -38.35 -63.68
CA PRO A 5 92.36 -38.69 -63.86
C PRO A 5 91.47 -38.69 -62.59
N GLU A 6 90.18 -38.90 -62.89
CA GLU A 6 89.27 -39.81 -62.18
C GLU A 6 88.23 -39.24 -61.21
N SER A 7 87.00 -39.35 -61.69
CA SER A 7 85.71 -39.18 -61.01
C SER A 7 85.53 -40.12 -59.82
N LYS A 8 84.94 -39.61 -58.74
CA LYS A 8 84.17 -40.41 -57.79
C LYS A 8 82.79 -39.80 -57.57
N GLU A 9 81.77 -40.52 -57.99
CA GLU A 9 80.38 -40.30 -57.57
C GLU A 9 80.27 -40.37 -56.04
N LYS A 10 79.53 -39.42 -55.45
CA LYS A 10 78.97 -39.57 -54.11
C LYS A 10 77.51 -39.08 -54.11
N SER A 11 76.62 -40.04 -54.35
CA SER A 11 75.42 -40.32 -53.54
C SER A 11 74.81 -39.12 -52.80
N LEU A 12 73.72 -38.58 -53.36
CA LEU A 12 72.73 -37.81 -52.60
C LEU A 12 71.95 -38.79 -51.70
N SER A 13 72.35 -38.91 -50.45
CA SER A 13 71.53 -39.56 -49.42
C SER A 13 70.58 -38.52 -48.81
N ALA A 14 69.33 -38.53 -49.25
CA ALA A 14 68.23 -37.83 -48.61
C ALA A 14 68.01 -38.42 -47.20
N ASN A 15 68.49 -37.71 -46.17
CA ASN A 15 68.35 -38.13 -44.78
C ASN A 15 66.94 -37.82 -44.27
N ASN A 16 66.06 -38.81 -44.44
CA ASN A 16 64.68 -38.85 -43.99
C ASN A 16 64.59 -39.02 -42.45
N ARG A 17 65.01 -37.99 -41.70
CA ARG A 17 65.02 -37.98 -40.22
C ARG A 17 64.14 -36.89 -39.63
N LYS A 18 62.93 -36.60 -40.17
CA LYS A 18 62.11 -35.51 -39.60
C LYS A 18 60.58 -35.73 -39.46
N PRO A 19 59.98 -36.94 -39.36
CA PRO A 19 58.57 -37.03 -38.96
C PRO A 19 58.38 -36.92 -37.44
N ARG A 20 59.29 -37.50 -36.64
CA ARG A 20 59.16 -37.55 -35.17
C ARG A 20 59.40 -36.19 -34.51
N THR A 21 60.39 -35.44 -34.97
CA THR A 21 60.67 -34.09 -34.45
C THR A 21 59.59 -33.09 -34.83
N LEU A 22 59.00 -33.23 -36.04
CA LEU A 22 57.89 -32.37 -36.48
C LEU A 22 56.60 -32.67 -35.68
N LEU A 23 56.32 -33.95 -35.37
CA LEU A 23 55.21 -34.35 -34.52
C LEU A 23 55.35 -33.80 -33.10
N ILE A 24 56.56 -33.84 -32.52
CA ILE A 24 56.83 -33.30 -31.17
C ILE A 24 56.64 -31.79 -31.14
N LEU A 25 57.13 -31.07 -32.16
CA LEU A 25 56.92 -29.61 -32.26
C LEU A 25 55.45 -29.24 -32.46
N PHE A 26 54.69 -30.06 -33.20
CA PHE A 26 53.26 -29.85 -33.39
C PHE A 26 52.47 -30.07 -32.09
N ILE A 27 52.77 -31.13 -31.33
CA ILE A 27 52.16 -31.38 -30.01
C ILE A 27 52.52 -30.27 -29.03
N PHE A 28 53.77 -29.82 -29.02
CA PHE A 28 54.21 -28.73 -28.14
C PHE A 28 53.51 -27.41 -28.49
N SER A 29 53.33 -27.11 -29.78
CA SER A 29 52.56 -25.94 -30.24
C SER A 29 51.12 -25.97 -29.76
N ILE A 30 50.43 -27.11 -29.86
CA ILE A 30 49.05 -27.27 -29.36
C ILE A 30 48.99 -27.04 -27.84
N LEU A 31 49.96 -27.55 -27.09
CA LEU A 31 50.01 -27.41 -25.63
C LEU A 31 50.23 -25.95 -25.22
N VAL A 32 51.12 -25.24 -25.92
CA VAL A 32 51.37 -23.81 -25.69
C VAL A 32 50.16 -22.96 -26.06
N ILE A 33 49.49 -23.23 -27.19
CA ILE A 33 48.27 -22.53 -27.58
C ILE A 33 47.15 -22.79 -26.56
N GLY A 34 46.98 -24.04 -26.13
CA GLY A 34 46.01 -24.42 -25.10
C GLY A 34 46.26 -23.70 -23.77
N LEU A 35 47.52 -23.54 -23.36
CA LEU A 35 47.89 -22.79 -22.17
C LEU A 35 47.57 -21.29 -22.31
N ILE A 36 47.88 -20.68 -23.46
CA ILE A 36 47.60 -19.25 -23.72
C ILE A 36 46.09 -19.00 -23.76
N VAL A 37 45.32 -19.86 -24.42
CA VAL A 37 43.86 -19.79 -24.45
C VAL A 37 43.28 -20.04 -23.06
N GLY A 38 43.79 -21.02 -22.32
CA GLY A 38 43.40 -21.29 -20.93
C GLY A 38 43.65 -20.09 -20.01
N LEU A 39 44.79 -19.40 -20.16
CA LEU A 39 45.10 -18.18 -19.42
C LEU A 39 44.23 -16.98 -19.86
N LYS A 40 43.90 -16.87 -21.15
CA LYS A 40 42.93 -15.87 -21.65
C LYS A 40 41.52 -16.11 -21.11
N LEU A 41 41.07 -17.37 -21.03
CA LEU A 41 39.77 -17.74 -20.46
C LEU A 41 39.74 -17.66 -18.92
N ALA A 42 40.86 -17.94 -18.25
CA ALA A 42 40.98 -17.75 -16.80
C ALA A 42 41.13 -16.26 -16.43
N GLY A 43 41.67 -15.45 -17.34
CA GLY A 43 41.87 -14.00 -17.20
C GLY A 43 40.65 -13.16 -17.59
N THR A 44 39.74 -13.69 -18.42
CA THR A 44 38.34 -13.26 -18.34
C THR A 44 37.86 -13.73 -16.98
N ARG A 45 37.95 -12.83 -15.99
CA ARG A 45 37.19 -12.97 -14.75
C ARG A 45 35.82 -13.41 -15.19
N GLN A 46 35.45 -14.66 -14.90
CA GLN A 46 34.04 -14.93 -14.72
C GLN A 46 33.64 -13.84 -13.74
N GLU A 47 32.85 -12.87 -14.20
CA GLU A 47 31.92 -12.22 -13.32
C GLU A 47 31.04 -13.36 -12.81
N ILE A 48 31.58 -14.12 -11.85
CA ILE A 48 30.80 -14.53 -10.72
C ILE A 48 30.43 -13.18 -10.14
N ARG A 49 29.36 -12.59 -10.70
CA ARG A 49 28.45 -11.81 -9.94
C ARG A 49 28.16 -12.73 -8.77
N LYS A 50 28.90 -12.53 -7.69
CA LYS A 50 28.24 -12.43 -6.40
C LYS A 50 27.17 -11.34 -6.58
N LYS A 51 26.07 -11.70 -7.26
CA LYS A 51 24.79 -11.61 -6.60
C LYS A 51 24.94 -12.53 -5.39
N ALA A 52 25.64 -12.05 -4.36
CA ALA A 52 25.06 -12.23 -3.06
C ALA A 52 23.63 -11.74 -3.26
N ALA A 53 22.65 -12.60 -3.01
CA ALA A 53 21.31 -12.14 -2.68
C ALA A 53 21.45 -11.30 -1.40
N GLY A 54 22.07 -10.13 -1.51
CA GLY A 54 22.02 -9.11 -0.48
C GLY A 54 20.60 -8.60 -0.52
N GLY A 55 19.94 -8.60 0.63
CA GLY A 55 18.56 -8.14 0.78
C GLY A 55 18.44 -6.74 0.24
N GLY A 56 18.03 -6.63 -1.02
CA GLY A 56 17.77 -5.36 -1.66
C GLY A 56 16.37 -4.88 -1.33
N VAL A 57 16.15 -3.59 -1.57
CA VAL A 57 14.89 -2.97 -1.18
C VAL A 57 13.73 -3.57 -1.99
N THR A 58 12.68 -3.97 -1.29
CA THR A 58 11.42 -4.41 -1.88
C THR A 58 10.30 -3.45 -1.54
N LEU A 59 9.51 -3.06 -2.53
CA LEU A 59 8.25 -2.34 -2.31
C LEU A 59 7.07 -3.29 -2.48
N SER A 60 6.05 -3.14 -1.65
CA SER A 60 4.80 -3.90 -1.78
C SER A 60 3.60 -2.99 -1.57
N ILE A 61 2.49 -3.32 -2.20
CA ILE A 61 1.20 -2.69 -1.91
C ILE A 61 0.44 -3.61 -0.95
N SER A 62 -0.08 -3.04 0.14
CA SER A 62 -0.79 -3.77 1.19
C SER A 62 -2.13 -3.10 1.51
N PRO A 63 -3.25 -3.84 1.54
CA PRO A 63 -3.38 -5.26 1.18
C PRO A 63 -3.02 -5.54 -0.30
N GLY A 64 -2.56 -6.76 -0.58
CA GLY A 64 -2.16 -7.16 -1.95
C GLY A 64 -3.34 -7.59 -2.82
N ASP A 65 -4.46 -7.98 -2.22
CA ASP A 65 -5.70 -8.32 -2.89
C ASP A 65 -6.84 -7.51 -2.25
N ILE A 66 -7.57 -6.77 -3.08
CA ILE A 66 -8.68 -5.91 -2.66
C ILE A 66 -9.95 -6.39 -3.37
N SER A 67 -11.04 -6.47 -2.61
CA SER A 67 -12.39 -6.68 -3.13
C SER A 67 -13.27 -5.56 -2.60
N ALA A 68 -13.82 -4.74 -3.50
CA ALA A 68 -14.61 -3.55 -3.15
C ALA A 68 -15.81 -3.44 -4.11
N ALA A 69 -16.96 -2.99 -3.63
CA ALA A 69 -18.12 -2.69 -4.46
C ALA A 69 -17.85 -1.46 -5.35
N ILE A 70 -18.61 -1.29 -6.43
CA ILE A 70 -18.59 -0.07 -7.25
C ILE A 70 -18.88 1.18 -6.39
N ASN A 71 -18.19 2.29 -6.66
CA ASN A 71 -18.22 3.56 -5.90
C ASN A 71 -17.74 3.47 -4.45
N GLU A 72 -17.26 2.32 -4.00
CA GLU A 72 -16.64 2.17 -2.68
C GLU A 72 -15.23 2.76 -2.68
N THR A 73 -14.87 3.38 -1.56
CA THR A 73 -13.52 3.85 -1.30
C THR A 73 -12.73 2.83 -0.48
N PHE A 74 -11.49 2.55 -0.87
CA PHE A 74 -10.56 1.72 -0.11
C PHE A 74 -9.19 2.39 -0.03
N THR A 75 -8.37 1.97 0.95
CA THR A 75 -7.01 2.47 1.13
C THR A 75 -5.99 1.38 0.95
N VAL A 76 -4.86 1.70 0.32
CA VAL A 76 -3.69 0.83 0.25
C VAL A 76 -2.46 1.56 0.80
N GLY A 77 -1.63 0.83 1.53
CA GLY A 77 -0.30 1.29 1.94
C GLY A 77 0.76 0.78 0.97
N VAL A 78 1.65 1.67 0.54
CA VAL A 78 2.93 1.27 -0.06
C VAL A 78 3.90 1.00 1.08
N THR A 79 4.26 -0.27 1.25
CA THR A 79 5.24 -0.71 2.23
C THR A 79 6.60 -0.89 1.59
N VAL A 80 7.64 -0.63 2.38
CA VAL A 80 9.03 -0.91 2.04
C VAL A 80 9.57 -1.96 3.00
N ASP A 81 10.40 -2.85 2.49
CA ASP A 81 11.35 -3.66 3.24
C ASP A 81 12.74 -3.30 2.71
N THR A 82 13.57 -2.67 3.54
CA THR A 82 14.88 -2.20 3.08
C THR A 82 15.91 -3.31 2.95
N GLY A 83 15.61 -4.53 3.43
CA GLY A 83 16.61 -5.59 3.58
C GLY A 83 17.82 -5.08 4.36
N ASP A 84 19.00 -5.11 3.74
CA ASP A 84 20.23 -4.64 4.37
C ASP A 84 20.53 -3.15 4.20
N GLU A 85 19.80 -2.49 3.31
CA GLU A 85 20.03 -1.10 2.93
C GLU A 85 19.53 -0.12 4.00
N THR A 86 20.15 1.05 4.04
CA THR A 86 19.75 2.17 4.91
C THR A 86 19.19 3.28 4.03
N VAL A 87 17.86 3.34 3.93
CA VAL A 87 17.12 4.16 2.97
C VAL A 87 16.97 5.60 3.48
N SER A 88 17.25 6.56 2.61
CA SER A 88 17.16 8.01 2.92
C SER A 88 16.04 8.72 2.17
N ALA A 89 15.66 8.25 0.98
CA ALA A 89 14.61 8.86 0.18
C ALA A 89 13.92 7.84 -0.73
N ALA A 90 12.68 8.15 -1.12
CA ALA A 90 11.89 7.38 -2.06
C ALA A 90 11.17 8.34 -3.02
N GLU A 91 11.37 8.15 -4.32
CA GLU A 91 10.52 8.71 -5.37
C GLU A 91 9.56 7.62 -5.81
N LEU A 92 8.30 7.76 -5.46
CA LEU A 92 7.26 6.76 -5.70
C LEU A 92 6.40 7.20 -6.87
N HIS A 93 6.19 6.28 -7.82
CA HIS A 93 5.25 6.44 -8.93
C HIS A 93 4.43 5.16 -9.06
N LEU A 94 3.12 5.27 -8.93
CA LEU A 94 2.16 4.20 -9.15
C LEU A 94 1.36 4.44 -10.42
N ASN A 95 1.01 3.35 -11.10
CA ASN A 95 0.13 3.34 -12.26
C ASN A 95 -1.12 2.50 -11.94
N TYR A 96 -2.28 2.99 -12.34
CA TYR A 96 -3.57 2.30 -12.20
C TYR A 96 -4.44 2.58 -13.43
N ASP A 97 -5.46 1.73 -13.64
CA ASP A 97 -6.44 1.92 -14.70
C ASP A 97 -7.48 2.97 -14.28
N GLN A 98 -7.35 4.19 -14.82
CA GLN A 98 -8.24 5.31 -14.51
C GLN A 98 -9.70 5.11 -14.91
N ALA A 99 -10.01 4.16 -15.80
CA ALA A 99 -11.40 3.84 -16.14
C ALA A 99 -12.07 2.97 -15.06
N LYS A 100 -11.27 2.35 -14.19
CA LYS A 100 -11.74 1.41 -13.16
C LYS A 100 -11.56 1.94 -11.75
N LEU A 101 -10.52 2.74 -11.53
CA LEU A 101 -10.13 3.27 -10.24
C LEU A 101 -9.83 4.77 -10.36
N GLU A 102 -10.15 5.52 -9.31
CA GLU A 102 -9.81 6.92 -9.17
C GLU A 102 -8.99 7.09 -7.89
N ALA A 103 -7.73 7.51 -8.01
CA ALA A 103 -6.94 7.87 -6.83
C ALA A 103 -7.44 9.21 -6.28
N GLN A 104 -7.84 9.22 -5.03
CA GLN A 104 -8.38 10.40 -4.34
C GLN A 104 -7.31 11.18 -3.59
N SER A 105 -6.33 10.48 -3.03
CA SER A 105 -5.24 11.10 -2.28
C SER A 105 -4.02 10.18 -2.20
N ILE A 106 -2.85 10.77 -2.00
CA ILE A 106 -1.63 10.10 -1.60
C ILE A 106 -1.00 10.90 -0.46
N THR A 107 -0.73 10.24 0.65
CA THR A 107 -0.20 10.87 1.87
C THR A 107 1.08 10.16 2.33
N PRO A 108 2.09 10.89 2.85
CA PRO A 108 3.26 10.29 3.47
C PRO A 108 2.89 9.32 4.59
N GLY A 109 3.63 8.22 4.69
CA GLY A 109 3.63 7.30 5.81
C GLY A 109 4.78 7.57 6.78
N ASN A 110 4.83 6.82 7.87
CA ASN A 110 5.79 7.07 8.95
C ASN A 110 7.23 6.63 8.65
N PHE A 111 7.46 5.84 7.60
CA PHE A 111 8.81 5.35 7.30
C PHE A 111 9.71 6.49 6.80
N LEU A 112 9.26 7.26 5.82
CA LEU A 112 9.90 8.48 5.33
C LEU A 112 8.89 9.64 5.41
N PRO A 113 8.78 10.31 6.58
CA PRO A 113 7.68 11.24 6.83
C PRO A 113 7.84 12.60 6.16
N THR A 114 9.04 12.93 5.66
CA THR A 114 9.32 14.24 5.08
C THR A 114 8.92 14.26 3.61
N GLU A 115 7.95 15.07 3.24
CA GLU A 115 7.54 15.22 1.85
C GLU A 115 8.44 16.22 1.13
N ILE A 116 9.31 15.74 0.25
CA ILE A 116 10.23 16.57 -0.56
C ILE A 116 9.47 17.21 -1.73
N VAL A 117 8.60 16.42 -2.37
CA VAL A 117 7.68 16.90 -3.41
C VAL A 117 6.30 16.41 -3.08
N LYS A 118 5.33 17.34 -3.14
CA LYS A 118 3.94 17.08 -2.83
C LYS A 118 3.37 15.94 -3.67
N GLY A 119 2.62 15.08 -3.00
CA GLY A 119 1.82 14.03 -3.58
C GLY A 119 0.89 14.55 -4.67
N ARG A 120 0.81 13.84 -5.79
CA ARG A 120 -0.13 14.11 -6.89
C ARG A 120 -0.86 12.83 -7.27
N VAL A 121 -2.16 12.95 -7.50
CA VAL A 121 -3.02 11.87 -8.00
C VAL A 121 -3.79 12.39 -9.21
N GLY A 122 -4.04 11.51 -10.17
CA GLY A 122 -4.77 11.84 -11.40
C GLY A 122 -4.19 11.14 -12.62
N ASP A 123 -4.95 11.13 -13.72
CA ASP A 123 -4.51 10.63 -15.03
C ASP A 123 -3.93 9.20 -15.02
N GLY A 124 -4.46 8.32 -14.16
CA GLY A 124 -3.99 6.94 -14.00
C GLY A 124 -2.67 6.82 -13.24
N SER A 125 -2.21 7.88 -12.56
CA SER A 125 -0.98 7.89 -11.78
C SER A 125 -1.15 8.46 -10.38
N ALA A 126 -0.36 7.95 -9.44
CA ALA A 126 -0.17 8.53 -8.12
C ALA A 126 1.33 8.62 -7.82
N SER A 127 1.83 9.81 -7.51
CA SER A 127 3.26 10.05 -7.30
C SER A 127 3.53 10.90 -6.08
N ILE A 128 4.66 10.67 -5.41
CA ILE A 128 5.13 11.44 -4.25
C ILE A 128 6.64 11.25 -4.09
N ILE A 129 7.35 12.29 -3.61
CA ILE A 129 8.78 12.17 -3.27
C ILE A 129 8.95 12.40 -1.77
N LEU A 130 9.54 11.42 -1.11
CA LEU A 130 9.68 11.34 0.33
C LEU A 130 11.15 11.26 0.73
N GLY A 131 11.46 11.84 1.88
CA GLY A 131 12.75 11.83 2.52
C GLY A 131 12.65 11.37 3.97
N SER A 132 13.79 10.97 4.51
CA SER A 132 13.92 10.68 5.93
C SER A 132 13.54 11.89 6.79
N GLU A 133 13.19 11.61 8.03
CA GLU A 133 12.96 12.63 9.05
C GLU A 133 14.22 13.50 9.21
N MET A 134 14.03 14.82 9.30
CA MET A 134 15.08 15.78 9.63
C MET A 134 14.96 16.14 11.11
N VAL A 135 16.04 15.96 11.87
CA VAL A 135 16.06 16.26 13.30
C VAL A 135 17.09 17.34 13.58
N GLU A 136 16.69 18.35 14.33
CA GLU A 136 17.61 19.39 14.82
C GLU A 136 18.53 18.77 15.88
N VAL A 137 19.83 18.69 15.58
CA VAL A 137 20.84 18.15 16.49
C VAL A 137 21.55 19.24 17.29
N SER A 138 21.44 20.48 16.83
CA SER A 138 21.93 21.69 17.48
C SER A 138 21.20 22.90 16.88
N PRO A 139 21.14 24.06 17.55
CA PRO A 139 20.43 25.23 17.04
C PRO A 139 20.82 25.59 15.59
N GLY A 140 19.88 25.44 14.67
CA GLY A 140 20.07 25.68 13.23
C GLY A 140 20.82 24.59 12.46
N GLN A 141 21.09 23.44 13.07
CA GLN A 141 21.72 22.27 12.44
C GLN A 141 20.75 21.09 12.41
N PHE A 142 20.42 20.64 11.20
CA PHE A 142 19.51 19.53 10.96
C PHE A 142 20.24 18.36 10.34
N GLU A 143 19.96 17.16 10.83
CA GLU A 143 20.48 15.92 10.28
C GLU A 143 19.34 15.02 9.82
N ALA A 144 19.53 14.41 8.65
CA ALA A 144 18.66 13.39 8.11
C ALA A 144 18.81 12.09 8.90
N ARG A 145 17.70 11.43 9.22
CA ARG A 145 17.65 10.12 9.91
C ARG A 145 17.19 9.02 8.97
N PRO A 146 18.08 8.51 8.10
CA PRO A 146 17.73 7.42 7.20
C PRO A 146 17.35 6.17 8.00
N LYS A 147 16.43 5.36 7.45
CA LYS A 147 15.83 4.23 8.16
C LYS A 147 16.21 2.90 7.51
N LYS A 148 16.23 1.85 8.34
CA LYS A 148 16.39 0.44 7.95
C LYS A 148 15.24 -0.36 8.58
N GLY A 149 14.84 -1.44 7.94
CA GLY A 149 13.71 -2.30 8.34
C GLY A 149 12.53 -2.13 7.40
N SER A 150 11.32 -2.35 7.91
CA SER A 150 10.10 -2.30 7.11
C SER A 150 9.10 -1.28 7.65
N GLY A 151 8.29 -0.70 6.77
CA GLY A 151 7.25 0.25 7.15
C GLY A 151 6.48 0.83 5.97
N ILE A 152 5.54 1.72 6.27
CA ILE A 152 4.71 2.38 5.25
C ILE A 152 5.42 3.65 4.76
N LEU A 153 5.66 3.71 3.45
CA LEU A 153 6.14 4.91 2.76
C LEU A 153 5.02 5.89 2.48
N ALA A 154 3.89 5.42 1.94
CA ALA A 154 2.74 6.25 1.60
C ALA A 154 1.44 5.46 1.72
N THR A 155 0.34 6.17 1.95
CA THR A 155 -1.01 5.63 1.90
C THR A 155 -1.77 6.29 0.77
N ILE A 156 -2.50 5.51 -0.02
CA ILE A 156 -3.28 5.98 -1.17
C ILE A 156 -4.73 5.58 -0.95
N ALA A 157 -5.65 6.53 -1.09
CA ALA A 157 -7.08 6.26 -1.13
C ALA A 157 -7.56 6.18 -2.58
N PHE A 158 -8.36 5.16 -2.89
CA PHE A 158 -8.96 4.95 -4.20
C PHE A 158 -10.47 4.85 -4.08
N ARG A 159 -11.19 5.35 -5.10
CA ARG A 159 -12.60 5.05 -5.35
C ARG A 159 -12.72 4.11 -6.55
N THR A 160 -13.57 3.09 -6.45
CA THR A 160 -13.86 2.20 -7.57
C THR A 160 -14.90 2.82 -8.51
N LEU A 161 -14.73 2.65 -9.83
CA LEU A 161 -15.57 3.27 -10.85
C LEU A 161 -16.36 2.26 -11.68
N THR A 162 -15.71 1.18 -12.13
CA THR A 162 -16.30 0.21 -13.07
C THR A 162 -16.11 -1.23 -12.57
N PRO A 163 -17.16 -2.07 -12.54
CA PRO A 163 -17.05 -3.48 -12.15
C PRO A 163 -16.10 -4.24 -13.08
N SER A 164 -14.94 -4.63 -12.56
CA SER A 164 -13.88 -5.30 -13.30
C SER A 164 -12.72 -5.68 -12.37
N SER A 165 -11.80 -6.51 -12.87
CA SER A 165 -10.49 -6.69 -12.27
C SER A 165 -9.51 -5.62 -12.80
N SER A 166 -8.70 -5.07 -11.90
CA SER A 166 -7.65 -4.09 -12.17
C SER A 166 -6.43 -4.37 -11.29
N GLN A 167 -5.31 -3.71 -11.60
CA GLN A 167 -4.07 -3.84 -10.85
C GLN A 167 -3.46 -2.46 -10.59
N ILE A 168 -2.92 -2.26 -9.39
CA ILE A 168 -2.11 -1.09 -9.05
C ILE A 168 -0.64 -1.51 -9.11
N ASN A 169 0.13 -0.80 -9.92
CA ASN A 169 1.51 -1.16 -10.26
C ASN A 169 2.49 -0.06 -9.87
N PHE A 170 3.73 -0.45 -9.59
CA PHE A 170 4.84 0.49 -9.51
C PHE A 170 5.31 0.83 -10.93
N ALA A 171 5.44 2.12 -11.24
CA ALA A 171 6.04 2.57 -12.49
C ALA A 171 7.56 2.36 -12.47
N SER A 172 8.16 2.21 -13.64
CA SER A 172 9.62 2.04 -13.78
C SER A 172 10.42 3.28 -13.37
N SER A 173 9.77 4.45 -13.24
CA SER A 173 10.33 5.67 -12.69
C SER A 173 10.44 5.68 -11.15
N THR A 174 9.95 4.64 -10.47
CA THR A 174 10.09 4.51 -9.01
C THR A 174 11.56 4.30 -8.63
N GLN A 175 12.05 5.11 -7.69
CA GLN A 175 13.44 5.08 -7.25
C GLN A 175 13.53 5.09 -5.72
N ILE A 176 14.45 4.30 -5.18
CA ILE A 176 14.79 4.32 -3.75
C ILE A 176 16.28 4.66 -3.63
N ALA A 177 16.58 5.64 -2.78
CA ALA A 177 17.93 6.04 -2.46
C ALA A 177 18.36 5.49 -1.08
N ALA A 178 19.59 5.00 -1.00
CA ALA A 178 20.18 4.53 0.25
C ALA A 178 21.56 5.16 0.49
N ILE A 179 21.92 5.27 1.77
CA ILE A 179 23.20 5.85 2.18
C ILE A 179 24.36 5.02 1.64
N GLY A 180 25.34 5.71 1.06
CA GLY A 180 26.54 5.08 0.47
C GLY A 180 26.30 4.43 -0.89
N LYS A 181 25.15 4.68 -1.52
CA LYS A 181 24.82 4.22 -2.88
C LYS A 181 24.57 5.40 -3.80
N SER A 182 25.00 5.30 -5.05
CA SER A 182 24.76 6.30 -6.09
C SER A 182 23.64 5.90 -7.06
N GLU A 183 23.17 4.65 -6.97
CA GLU A 183 22.18 4.06 -7.88
C GLU A 183 20.90 3.72 -7.13
N ASN A 184 19.81 3.53 -7.89
CA ASN A 184 18.54 3.02 -7.36
C ASN A 184 18.74 1.65 -6.69
N VAL A 185 18.36 1.54 -5.41
CA VAL A 185 18.48 0.28 -4.65
C VAL A 185 17.23 -0.59 -4.69
N LEU A 186 16.15 -0.14 -5.36
CA LEU A 186 14.94 -0.94 -5.56
C LEU A 186 15.26 -2.19 -6.39
N GLN A 187 14.98 -3.37 -5.83
CA GLN A 187 15.21 -4.66 -6.50
C GLN A 187 13.93 -5.33 -6.97
N SER A 188 12.86 -5.25 -6.17
CA SER A 188 11.60 -5.93 -6.44
C SER A 188 10.40 -5.12 -5.99
N THR A 189 9.28 -5.37 -6.66
CA THR A 189 8.00 -4.72 -6.39
C THR A 189 6.88 -5.75 -6.39
N ASN A 190 5.98 -5.69 -5.42
CA ASN A 190 4.78 -6.52 -5.34
C ASN A 190 3.53 -5.66 -5.56
N PRO A 191 2.90 -5.70 -6.76
CA PRO A 191 1.70 -4.93 -7.05
C PRO A 191 0.48 -5.46 -6.29
N ALA A 192 -0.62 -4.72 -6.31
CA ALA A 192 -1.90 -5.16 -5.74
C ALA A 192 -2.94 -5.43 -6.82
N GLN A 193 -3.73 -6.49 -6.62
CA GLN A 193 -4.92 -6.79 -7.40
C GLN A 193 -6.16 -6.15 -6.78
N VAL A 194 -7.02 -5.59 -7.62
CA VAL A 194 -8.29 -4.99 -7.21
C VAL A 194 -9.42 -5.64 -8.00
N THR A 195 -10.40 -6.18 -7.29
CA THR A 195 -11.65 -6.69 -7.86
C THR A 195 -12.78 -5.75 -7.50
N VAL A 196 -13.35 -5.09 -8.50
CA VAL A 196 -14.53 -4.24 -8.33
C VAL A 196 -15.77 -5.08 -8.56
N ASN A 197 -16.54 -5.29 -7.51
CA ASN A 197 -17.76 -6.09 -7.54
C ASN A 197 -18.92 -5.29 -8.15
N PRO A 198 -19.76 -5.92 -8.98
CA PRO A 198 -21.00 -5.29 -9.43
C PRO A 198 -21.90 -4.97 -8.22
N PRO A 199 -22.84 -4.02 -8.36
CA PRO A 199 -23.83 -3.79 -7.32
C PRO A 199 -24.56 -5.10 -7.03
N SER A 200 -24.78 -5.40 -5.76
CA SER A 200 -25.60 -6.55 -5.36
C SER A 200 -26.99 -6.37 -5.93
N THR A 201 -27.33 -7.14 -6.96
CA THR A 201 -28.72 -7.27 -7.37
C THR A 201 -29.40 -8.11 -6.31
N ASP A 202 -30.30 -7.51 -5.53
CA ASP A 202 -31.20 -8.28 -4.68
C ASP A 202 -31.85 -9.35 -5.57
N THR A 203 -31.64 -10.61 -5.19
CA THR A 203 -32.35 -11.70 -5.86
C THR A 203 -33.83 -11.43 -5.61
N PRO A 204 -34.70 -11.39 -6.64
CA PRO A 204 -36.12 -11.18 -6.41
C PRO A 204 -36.57 -12.22 -5.39
N ILE A 205 -37.11 -11.75 -4.25
CA ILE A 205 -37.83 -12.61 -3.32
C ILE A 205 -38.81 -13.42 -4.18
N PRO A 206 -38.83 -14.76 -4.07
CA PRO A 206 -39.79 -15.55 -4.83
C PRO A 206 -41.17 -14.99 -4.52
N THR A 207 -41.83 -14.43 -5.54
CA THR A 207 -43.23 -14.04 -5.45
C THR A 207 -43.97 -15.24 -4.87
N PRO A 208 -44.67 -15.12 -3.73
CA PRO A 208 -45.37 -16.27 -3.15
C PRO A 208 -46.27 -16.85 -4.23
N THR A 209 -45.99 -18.08 -4.64
CA THR A 209 -46.85 -18.82 -5.56
C THR A 209 -48.23 -18.84 -4.94
N SER A 210 -49.22 -18.22 -5.60
CA SER A 210 -50.59 -18.22 -5.11
C SER A 210 -51.03 -19.68 -4.96
N ILE A 211 -51.18 -20.11 -3.72
CA ILE A 211 -51.80 -21.39 -3.38
C ILE A 211 -53.20 -21.38 -4.02
N PRO A 212 -53.62 -22.44 -4.74
CA PRO A 212 -54.97 -22.54 -5.28
C PRO A 212 -56.00 -22.41 -4.14
N PRO A 213 -57.20 -21.83 -4.41
CA PRO A 213 -58.23 -21.67 -3.39
C PRO A 213 -58.56 -23.04 -2.79
N THR A 214 -58.23 -23.21 -1.52
CA THR A 214 -58.66 -24.35 -0.72
C THR A 214 -60.16 -24.21 -0.51
N GLU A 215 -60.92 -25.25 -0.84
CA GLU A 215 -62.37 -25.29 -0.68
C GLU A 215 -62.77 -24.90 0.76
N THR A 216 -63.66 -23.92 0.84
CA THR A 216 -64.25 -23.37 2.05
C THR A 216 -64.93 -24.46 2.88
N PRO A 217 -64.44 -24.82 4.08
CA PRO A 217 -65.22 -25.64 4.99
C PRO A 217 -66.40 -24.83 5.56
N VAL A 218 -67.56 -25.48 5.55
CA VAL A 218 -68.87 -25.05 6.04
C VAL A 218 -68.79 -24.45 7.46
N PRO A 219 -69.47 -23.32 7.75
CA PRO A 219 -69.46 -22.73 9.09
C PRO A 219 -70.20 -23.62 10.10
N THR A 220 -69.49 -24.07 11.13
CA THR A 220 -70.11 -24.63 12.33
C THR A 220 -70.23 -23.53 13.38
N ASN A 221 -71.47 -23.20 13.73
CA ASN A 221 -71.80 -22.29 14.82
C ASN A 221 -71.44 -22.92 16.18
N THR A 222 -70.44 -22.42 16.91
CA THR A 222 -70.34 -22.59 18.38
C THR A 222 -69.28 -21.64 18.99
N PRO A 223 -69.35 -21.37 20.30
CA PRO A 223 -69.89 -20.15 20.88
C PRO A 223 -68.82 -19.13 21.30
N ILE A 224 -69.28 -17.91 21.54
CA ILE A 224 -68.58 -16.85 22.27
C ILE A 224 -68.21 -17.35 23.68
N PRO A 225 -66.94 -17.19 24.10
CA PRO A 225 -66.73 -16.50 25.38
C PRO A 225 -65.51 -15.56 25.45
N THR A 226 -65.78 -14.44 26.11
CA THR A 226 -64.96 -13.74 27.12
C THR A 226 -63.76 -12.91 26.65
N ILE A 227 -63.98 -11.60 26.72
CA ILE A 227 -62.99 -10.53 26.81
C ILE A 227 -62.03 -10.78 28.00
N THR A 228 -60.77 -11.09 27.69
CA THR A 228 -59.66 -11.06 28.67
C THR A 228 -58.93 -9.73 28.50
N PRO A 229 -58.66 -8.97 29.58
CA PRO A 229 -58.04 -7.65 29.48
C PRO A 229 -56.60 -7.72 28.94
N VAL A 230 -56.31 -6.77 28.07
CA VAL A 230 -55.00 -6.46 27.48
C VAL A 230 -53.98 -6.20 28.59
N PRO A 231 -52.81 -6.88 28.61
CA PRO A 231 -51.69 -6.42 29.41
C PRO A 231 -51.04 -5.22 28.71
N THR A 232 -51.01 -4.12 29.45
CA THR A 232 -50.21 -2.91 29.21
C THR A 232 -48.75 -3.27 28.94
N ASP A 233 -48.20 -2.80 27.82
CA ASP A 233 -46.76 -2.85 27.53
C ASP A 233 -45.97 -2.13 28.64
N ILE A 234 -45.30 -2.90 29.48
CA ILE A 234 -44.27 -2.39 30.39
C ILE A 234 -42.94 -2.56 29.64
N GLN A 235 -42.34 -1.44 29.26
CA GLN A 235 -40.96 -1.41 28.76
C GLN A 235 -40.05 -2.04 29.81
N THR A 236 -39.54 -3.23 29.50
CA THR A 236 -38.53 -3.91 30.31
C THR A 236 -37.19 -3.31 29.92
N ALA A 237 -36.61 -2.51 30.82
CA ALA A 237 -35.25 -2.03 30.67
C ALA A 237 -34.30 -3.23 30.56
N THR A 238 -33.54 -3.29 29.46
CA THR A 238 -32.48 -4.28 29.26
C THR A 238 -31.47 -4.14 30.41
N PRO A 239 -31.15 -5.22 31.15
CA PRO A 239 -30.15 -5.13 32.21
C PRO A 239 -28.77 -4.81 31.60
N PRO A 240 -27.94 -4.01 32.30
CA PRO A 240 -26.59 -3.70 31.85
C PRO A 240 -25.76 -5.00 31.72
N PRO A 241 -24.83 -5.07 30.76
CA PRO A 241 -24.02 -6.26 30.54
C PRO A 241 -23.21 -6.60 31.80
N THR A 242 -23.38 -7.81 32.30
CA THR A 242 -22.61 -8.33 33.44
C THR A 242 -21.15 -8.48 33.02
N SER A 243 -20.26 -7.77 33.72
CA SER A 243 -18.81 -7.82 33.49
C SER A 243 -18.30 -9.26 33.65
N PRO A 244 -17.38 -9.75 32.79
CA PRO A 244 -16.85 -11.11 32.92
C PRO A 244 -16.02 -11.23 34.20
N THR A 245 -16.41 -12.15 35.09
CA THR A 245 -15.65 -12.50 36.29
C THR A 245 -14.44 -13.36 35.89
N CYS A 246 -13.22 -12.85 36.04
CA CYS A 246 -12.01 -13.67 35.83
C CYS A 246 -11.92 -14.78 36.88
N ALA A 247 -11.46 -15.96 36.47
CA ALA A 247 -11.14 -17.04 37.40
C ALA A 247 -9.83 -16.71 38.14
N GLU A 248 -9.84 -16.85 39.47
CA GLU A 248 -8.65 -16.61 40.29
C GLU A 248 -7.57 -17.68 40.00
N PRO A 249 -6.30 -17.29 39.79
CA PRO A 249 -5.23 -18.27 39.53
C PRO A 249 -5.01 -19.18 40.75
N PRO A 250 -4.64 -20.46 40.55
CA PRO A 250 -4.45 -21.39 41.65
C PRO A 250 -3.31 -20.94 42.58
N PRO A 251 -3.41 -21.11 43.92
CA PRO A 251 -2.44 -20.56 44.87
C PRO A 251 -0.98 -20.99 44.67
N CYS A 252 -0.74 -22.08 43.93
CA CYS A 252 0.58 -22.65 43.74
C CYS A 252 1.48 -21.87 42.75
N VAL A 253 0.94 -20.94 41.95
CA VAL A 253 1.78 -20.19 40.98
C VAL A 253 2.79 -19.28 41.68
N ASN A 254 2.47 -18.81 42.89
CA ASN A 254 3.37 -17.96 43.70
C ASN A 254 4.10 -18.73 44.81
N ALA A 255 3.96 -20.06 44.91
CA ALA A 255 4.69 -20.86 45.88
C ALA A 255 6.16 -21.09 45.45
N THR A 256 7.06 -21.31 46.41
CA THR A 256 8.48 -21.61 46.11
C THR A 256 8.84 -22.99 46.66
N PRO A 257 9.18 -23.98 45.80
CA PRO A 257 9.23 -23.91 44.33
C PRO A 257 7.83 -23.91 43.68
N PRO A 258 7.66 -23.22 42.53
CA PRO A 258 6.38 -23.15 41.84
C PRO A 258 6.00 -24.48 41.18
N CYS A 259 4.70 -24.74 41.08
CA CYS A 259 4.16 -25.93 40.42
C CYS A 259 4.45 -25.90 38.90
N PRO A 260 4.71 -27.06 38.24
CA PRO A 260 5.04 -27.13 36.81
C PRO A 260 3.77 -27.04 35.94
N LEU A 261 3.03 -25.94 36.03
CA LEU A 261 1.85 -25.69 35.22
C LEU A 261 2.16 -24.61 34.17
N ASN A 262 2.00 -24.94 32.88
CA ASN A 262 2.18 -23.97 31.80
C ASN A 262 1.03 -22.95 31.85
N THR A 263 1.36 -21.66 31.90
CA THR A 263 0.38 -20.58 31.74
C THR A 263 -0.27 -20.66 30.36
N PRO A 264 -1.61 -20.65 30.25
CA PRO A 264 -2.29 -20.66 28.96
C PRO A 264 -1.95 -19.36 28.17
N PRO A 265 -1.82 -19.43 26.82
CA PRO A 265 -1.43 -18.28 25.98
C PRO A 265 -2.35 -17.05 26.10
N SER A 266 -3.60 -17.24 26.52
CA SER A 266 -4.62 -16.20 26.67
C SER A 266 -4.72 -15.61 28.08
N GLY A 267 -3.88 -16.03 29.03
CA GLY A 267 -4.04 -15.70 30.45
C GLY A 267 -5.26 -16.39 31.08
N TRP A 268 -5.46 -16.17 32.40
CA TRP A 268 -6.55 -16.80 33.18
C TRP A 268 -7.91 -16.09 33.01
N CYS A 269 -7.98 -15.07 32.17
CA CYS A 269 -9.23 -14.40 31.81
C CYS A 269 -9.67 -14.87 30.41
N PRO A 270 -10.84 -15.51 30.27
CA PRO A 270 -11.35 -15.86 28.94
C PRO A 270 -11.67 -14.58 28.16
N VAL A 271 -10.98 -14.36 27.04
CA VAL A 271 -11.40 -13.38 26.03
C VAL A 271 -12.71 -13.86 25.42
N THR A 272 -13.83 -13.39 25.95
CA THR A 272 -15.12 -13.53 25.27
C THR A 272 -15.00 -12.72 23.98
N PRO A 273 -15.40 -13.24 22.80
CA PRO A 273 -15.46 -12.42 21.60
C PRO A 273 -16.35 -11.22 21.93
N MET A 274 -15.76 -10.03 21.94
CA MET A 274 -16.50 -8.79 22.09
C MET A 274 -17.62 -8.82 21.05
N PRO A 275 -18.90 -8.63 21.43
CA PRO A 275 -19.95 -8.58 20.44
C PRO A 275 -19.58 -7.48 19.45
N THR A 276 -19.38 -7.86 18.20
CA THR A 276 -19.25 -6.90 17.11
C THR A 276 -20.54 -6.13 17.09
N ILE A 277 -20.52 -4.93 17.66
CA ILE A 277 -21.54 -3.92 17.45
C ILE A 277 -21.55 -3.65 15.95
N ILE A 278 -22.45 -4.34 15.24
CA ILE A 278 -22.82 -3.97 13.89
C ILE A 278 -23.40 -2.56 14.06
N PRO A 279 -22.78 -1.50 13.50
CA PRO A 279 -23.36 -0.18 13.56
C PRO A 279 -24.74 -0.28 12.90
N THR A 280 -25.78 -0.15 13.72
CA THR A 280 -27.13 0.03 13.21
C THR A 280 -27.07 1.31 12.40
N ALA A 281 -27.34 1.22 11.10
CA ALA A 281 -27.37 2.38 10.21
C ALA A 281 -28.27 3.43 10.86
N THR A 282 -27.64 4.48 11.40
CA THR A 282 -28.36 5.67 11.81
C THR A 282 -28.92 6.23 10.50
N PRO A 283 -30.23 6.49 10.40
CA PRO A 283 -30.77 7.10 9.18
C PRO A 283 -29.98 8.38 8.94
N VAL A 284 -29.27 8.42 7.81
CA VAL A 284 -28.60 9.62 7.32
C VAL A 284 -29.72 10.61 7.05
N VAL A 285 -29.93 11.52 8.00
CA VAL A 285 -30.77 12.69 7.79
C VAL A 285 -30.04 13.49 6.72
N GLU A 286 -30.55 13.44 5.50
CA GLU A 286 -30.13 14.33 4.43
C GLU A 286 -30.15 15.76 5.00
N PRO A 287 -29.00 16.46 5.07
CA PRO A 287 -28.95 17.77 5.69
C PRO A 287 -29.86 18.68 4.87
N THR A 288 -31.01 18.99 5.47
CA THR A 288 -31.94 19.95 4.91
C THR A 288 -31.22 21.29 5.00
N LEU A 289 -30.79 21.81 3.85
CA LEU A 289 -30.22 23.15 3.71
C LEU A 289 -31.25 24.16 4.21
N THR A 290 -31.22 24.42 5.51
CA THR A 290 -31.83 25.60 6.08
C THR A 290 -31.01 26.77 5.56
N THR A 291 -31.68 27.75 4.96
CA THR A 291 -31.09 29.01 4.50
C THR A 291 -30.70 29.90 5.69
N SER A 292 -29.97 29.30 6.64
CA SER A 292 -29.32 29.96 7.76
C SER A 292 -28.28 30.90 7.18
N SER A 293 -28.43 32.18 7.48
CA SER A 293 -27.38 33.17 7.22
C SER A 293 -26.11 32.71 7.93
N CYS A 294 -25.08 32.40 7.14
CA CYS A 294 -23.79 31.88 7.59
C CYS A 294 -23.05 32.92 8.44
N SER A 295 -23.44 33.02 9.71
CA SER A 295 -23.08 34.15 10.59
C SER A 295 -21.59 34.15 10.93
N ARG A 296 -20.94 32.98 10.86
CA ARG A 296 -19.52 32.77 11.14
C ARG A 296 -18.70 32.47 9.89
N LYS A 297 -19.22 32.75 8.69
CA LYS A 297 -18.48 32.50 7.44
C LYS A 297 -17.12 33.20 7.42
N GLY A 298 -17.07 34.46 7.85
CA GLY A 298 -15.82 35.22 7.97
C GLY A 298 -14.86 34.75 9.07
N GLU A 299 -15.27 33.77 9.87
CA GLU A 299 -14.46 33.12 10.90
C GLU A 299 -14.02 31.71 10.46
N GLY A 300 -14.37 31.26 9.26
CA GLY A 300 -13.98 29.94 8.76
C GLY A 300 -15.05 28.86 8.87
N ASP A 301 -16.32 29.20 9.15
CA ASP A 301 -17.46 28.26 9.13
C ASP A 301 -17.96 28.09 7.68
N ALA A 302 -17.58 26.99 7.04
CA ALA A 302 -17.84 26.73 5.63
C ALA A 302 -19.18 25.98 5.41
N ASN A 303 -19.59 25.14 6.36
CA ASN A 303 -20.87 24.41 6.27
C ASN A 303 -22.04 25.17 6.92
N CYS A 304 -21.78 26.33 7.53
CA CYS A 304 -22.74 27.22 8.19
C CYS A 304 -23.45 26.55 9.37
N ASP A 305 -22.78 25.64 10.07
CA ASP A 305 -23.32 24.93 11.23
C ASP A 305 -23.10 25.68 12.56
N GLY A 306 -22.41 26.83 12.52
CA GLY A 306 -22.11 27.66 13.68
C GLY A 306 -20.81 27.28 14.39
N SER A 307 -20.08 26.28 13.91
CA SER A 307 -18.78 25.83 14.41
C SER A 307 -17.67 26.13 13.40
N VAL A 308 -16.41 26.09 13.86
CA VAL A 308 -15.23 26.19 13.00
C VAL A 308 -14.32 25.03 13.36
N ASP A 309 -14.40 23.94 12.62
CA ASP A 309 -13.77 22.67 12.95
C ASP A 309 -13.18 21.91 11.73
N GLY A 310 -12.87 20.62 11.91
CA GLY A 310 -12.25 19.79 10.86
C GLY A 310 -13.15 19.55 9.63
N ILE A 311 -14.46 19.73 9.75
CA ILE A 311 -15.40 19.66 8.62
C ILE A 311 -15.20 20.89 7.74
N ASP A 312 -15.07 22.07 8.32
CA ASP A 312 -14.83 23.32 7.57
C ASP A 312 -13.49 23.30 6.85
N TYR A 313 -12.45 22.75 7.50
CA TYR A 313 -11.16 22.51 6.85
C TYR A 313 -11.29 21.59 5.64
N SER A 314 -12.10 20.54 5.74
CA SER A 314 -12.32 19.61 4.64
C SER A 314 -13.02 20.29 3.47
N ILE A 315 -13.94 21.24 3.74
CA ILE A 315 -14.61 22.03 2.71
C ILE A 315 -13.64 23.02 2.06
N TRP A 316 -12.82 23.73 2.86
CA TRP A 316 -11.76 24.60 2.34
C TRP A 316 -10.78 23.83 1.46
N LEU A 317 -10.26 22.70 1.95
CA LEU A 317 -9.27 21.89 1.26
C LEU A 317 -9.77 21.41 -0.12
N ASN A 318 -11.04 21.04 -0.20
CA ASN A 318 -11.70 20.57 -1.43
C ASN A 318 -12.23 21.69 -2.34
N SER A 319 -12.26 22.94 -1.86
CA SER A 319 -12.77 24.10 -2.62
C SER A 319 -11.66 25.04 -3.10
N GLN A 320 -10.38 24.69 -2.88
CA GLN A 320 -9.24 25.53 -3.26
C GLN A 320 -9.27 25.95 -4.73
N CYS A 321 -9.29 27.25 -4.97
CA CYS A 321 -9.36 27.86 -6.28
C CYS A 321 -8.62 29.20 -6.29
N ASN A 322 -7.64 29.33 -7.18
CA ASN A 322 -6.93 30.58 -7.44
C ASN A 322 -7.04 30.88 -8.94
N PRO A 323 -7.91 31.82 -9.38
CA PRO A 323 -8.16 32.06 -10.79
C PRO A 323 -6.92 32.69 -11.44
N GLY A 324 -6.12 31.86 -12.11
CA GLY A 324 -5.15 32.26 -13.13
C GLY A 324 -5.72 32.04 -14.53
N ALA A 325 -5.59 33.02 -15.42
CA ALA A 325 -5.85 32.91 -16.86
C ALA A 325 -7.16 32.19 -17.28
N GLY A 326 -8.31 32.65 -16.78
CA GLY A 326 -9.63 32.29 -17.35
C GLY A 326 -10.37 31.14 -16.68
N GLN A 327 -9.94 30.66 -15.52
CA GLN A 327 -10.75 29.77 -14.67
C GLN A 327 -11.75 30.59 -13.83
N THR A 328 -13.01 30.14 -13.76
CA THR A 328 -14.02 30.64 -12.83
C THR A 328 -14.05 29.74 -11.60
N CYS A 329 -14.06 30.33 -10.40
CA CYS A 329 -14.22 29.58 -9.16
C CYS A 329 -15.72 29.39 -8.91
N ASP A 330 -16.22 28.18 -9.15
CA ASP A 330 -17.66 27.89 -9.07
C ASP A 330 -18.11 27.52 -7.64
N HIS A 331 -17.15 27.34 -6.71
CA HIS A 331 -17.41 26.95 -5.31
C HIS A 331 -16.68 27.88 -4.31
N LEU A 332 -17.32 28.99 -3.96
CA LEU A 332 -16.83 29.98 -2.97
C LEU A 332 -17.38 29.73 -1.56
N GLN A 333 -17.63 28.46 -1.22
CA GLN A 333 -18.20 28.10 0.07
C GLN A 333 -17.20 28.34 1.21
N ALA A 334 -15.91 28.15 0.94
CA ALA A 334 -14.80 28.40 1.85
C ALA A 334 -13.99 29.68 1.51
N ASP A 335 -14.59 30.59 0.73
CA ASP A 335 -14.09 31.95 0.54
C ASP A 335 -14.54 32.77 1.76
N PHE A 336 -13.68 32.82 2.76
CA PHE A 336 -13.98 33.38 4.08
C PHE A 336 -13.71 34.90 4.13
N ASP A 337 -12.80 35.42 3.30
CA ASP A 337 -12.55 36.86 3.17
C ASP A 337 -13.35 37.54 2.04
N ALA A 338 -14.13 36.76 1.28
CA ALA A 338 -14.95 37.19 0.16
C ALA A 338 -14.15 37.86 -0.97
N ASP A 339 -12.89 37.46 -1.17
CA ASP A 339 -12.02 37.97 -2.23
C ASP A 339 -12.27 37.30 -3.60
N GLY A 340 -13.20 36.33 -3.66
CA GLY A 340 -13.55 35.58 -4.86
C GLY A 340 -12.60 34.44 -5.17
N LYS A 341 -11.73 34.06 -4.22
CA LYS A 341 -10.79 32.95 -4.29
C LYS A 341 -10.96 32.07 -3.05
N VAL A 342 -10.42 30.86 -3.13
CA VAL A 342 -10.29 29.97 -1.96
C VAL A 342 -8.84 29.54 -1.92
N ASN A 343 -8.04 30.14 -1.06
CA ASN A 343 -6.59 30.02 -1.06
C ASN A 343 -5.99 30.01 0.37
N ASP A 344 -4.68 30.22 0.47
CA ASP A 344 -3.95 30.22 1.74
C ASP A 344 -4.40 31.33 2.72
N ASP A 345 -5.02 32.40 2.22
CA ASP A 345 -5.58 33.48 3.05
C ASP A 345 -6.86 33.02 3.76
N ASP A 346 -7.73 32.26 3.09
CA ASP A 346 -8.88 31.58 3.71
C ASP A 346 -8.44 30.53 4.74
N TYR A 347 -7.38 29.77 4.43
CA TYR A 347 -6.82 28.82 5.39
C TYR A 347 -6.41 29.51 6.70
N LYS A 348 -5.77 30.68 6.61
CA LYS A 348 -5.36 31.44 7.81
C LYS A 348 -6.57 31.84 8.63
N ILE A 349 -7.68 32.21 7.99
CA ILE A 349 -8.92 32.57 8.68
C ILE A 349 -9.47 31.38 9.45
N TRP A 350 -9.63 30.23 8.79
CA TRP A 350 -10.06 28.99 9.47
C TRP A 350 -9.08 28.59 10.59
N PHE A 351 -7.78 28.57 10.29
CA PHE A 351 -6.74 28.15 11.22
C PHE A 351 -6.73 29.00 12.48
N ASN A 352 -6.93 30.32 12.38
CA ASN A 352 -6.91 31.21 13.54
C ASN A 352 -8.16 31.13 14.41
N ASN A 353 -9.28 30.62 13.87
CA ASN A 353 -10.58 30.61 14.55
C ASN A 353 -11.09 29.19 14.90
N ARG A 354 -10.35 28.14 14.51
CA ARG A 354 -10.72 26.76 14.80
C ARG A 354 -10.80 26.48 16.30
N ALA A 355 -11.81 25.71 16.70
CA ALA A 355 -11.85 25.15 18.04
C ALA A 355 -10.74 24.10 18.22
N LEU A 356 -10.09 24.10 19.40
CA LEU A 356 -9.07 23.11 19.79
C LEU A 356 -9.69 21.82 20.32
#